data_AF-A0A348UWI1-F1
#
_entry.id   AF-A0A348UWI1-F1
#
_cell.length_a   1.000
_cell.length_b   1.000
_cell.length_c   1.000
_cell.angle_alpha   90.00
_cell.angle_beta   90.00
_cell.angle_gamma   90.00
#
_symmetry.space_group_name_H-M   'P 1'
#
loop_
_entity.id
_entity.type
_entity.pdbx_description
1 polymer ?
#
loop_
_entity_poly.entity_id
_entity_poly.type
_entity_poly.pdbx_seq_one_letter_code
_entity_poly.pdbx_strand_id
1 'polypeptide(L)' 'MDRLYAGTSGYAYAEWVAAGVYPAGTHAAGMLPAYAEMFKATELNYTWYQMP' A
#
# COMPACT_ATOMS: atom_id res chain seq x y z
N MET A 1 6.72 10.18 25.57
CA MET A 1 7.51 9.59 24.49
C MET A 1 6.73 9.75 23.21
N ASP A 2 7.31 10.42 22.22
CA ASP A 2 6.68 10.55 20.90
C ASP A 2 6.89 9.29 20.07
N ARG A 3 5.89 8.95 19.24
CA ARG A 3 5.84 7.71 18.46
C ARG A 3 6.01 8.04 16.98
N LEU A 4 7.10 7.58 16.38
CA LEU A 4 7.38 7.73 14.95
C LEU A 4 6.84 6.53 14.16
N TYR A 5 6.20 6.80 13.04
CA TYR A 5 5.75 5.78 12.09
C TYR A 5 6.38 6.03 10.71
N ALA A 6 6.90 4.97 10.11
CA ALA A 6 7.41 4.96 8.74
C ALA A 6 6.44 4.20 7.82
N GLY A 7 6.36 4.64 6.57
CA GLY A 7 5.46 4.12 5.56
C GLY A 7 5.67 4.81 4.21
N THR A 8 4.84 4.46 3.23
CA THR A 8 4.88 5.00 1.87
C THR A 8 3.67 5.88 1.56
N SER A 9 3.74 6.68 0.49
CA SER A 9 2.61 7.43 -0.04
C SER A 9 1.74 6.56 -0.94
N GLY A 10 1.03 5.62 -0.33
CA GLY A 10 0.17 4.65 -1.00
C GLY A 10 0.73 3.24 -0.90
N TYR A 11 -0.14 2.24 -1.11
CA TYR A 11 0.20 0.82 -0.98
C TYR A 11 -0.30 -0.05 -2.15
N ALA A 12 -1.28 0.41 -2.92
CA ALA A 12 -2.00 -0.41 -3.90
C ALA A 12 -1.38 -0.34 -5.31
N TYR A 13 -0.11 -0.74 -5.45
CA TYR A 13 0.61 -0.78 -6.72
C TYR A 13 0.72 -2.21 -7.25
N ALA A 14 0.26 -2.49 -8.47
CA ALA A 14 0.29 -3.85 -9.03
C ALA A 14 1.73 -4.32 -9.32
N GLU A 15 2.60 -3.39 -9.66
CA GLU A 15 4.02 -3.59 -9.92
C GLU A 15 4.76 -4.14 -8.70
N TRP A 16 4.26 -3.89 -7.49
CA TRP A 16 4.86 -4.40 -6.26
C TRP A 16 4.75 -5.92 -6.13
N VAL A 17 3.79 -6.56 -6.82
CA VAL A 17 3.75 -8.02 -6.95
C VAL A 17 4.91 -8.51 -7.82
N ALA A 18 5.15 -7.84 -8.96
CA ALA A 18 6.25 -8.19 -9.86
C ALA A 18 7.63 -7.90 -9.25
N ALA A 19 7.72 -6.84 -8.43
CA ALA A 19 8.93 -6.47 -7.70
C ALA A 19 9.20 -7.33 -6.45
N GLY A 20 8.27 -8.24 -6.09
CA GLY A 20 8.41 -9.14 -4.94
C GLY A 20 8.19 -8.49 -3.57
N VAL A 21 7.63 -7.28 -3.53
CA VAL A 21 7.21 -6.62 -2.28
C VAL A 21 5.97 -7.31 -1.71
N TYR A 22 5.07 -7.78 -2.58
CA TYR A 22 3.94 -8.61 -2.20
C TYR A 22 4.10 -10.06 -2.68
N PRO A 23 3.51 -11.05 -1.97
CA PRO A 23 3.48 -12.42 -2.44
C PRO A 23 2.92 -12.56 -3.85
N ALA A 24 3.43 -13.53 -4.61
CA ALA A 24 2.94 -13.82 -5.96
C ALA A 24 1.44 -14.11 -5.97
N GLY A 25 0.71 -13.51 -6.91
CA GLY A 25 -0.75 -13.64 -7.00
C GLY A 25 -1.54 -12.73 -6.04
N THR A 26 -0.90 -11.82 -5.32
CA THR A 26 -1.61 -10.83 -4.49
C THR A 26 -2.47 -9.91 -5.37
N HIS A 27 -3.78 -9.99 -5.20
CA HIS A 27 -4.74 -9.08 -5.83
C HIS A 27 -4.94 -7.81 -5.00
N ALA A 28 -5.53 -6.76 -5.59
CA ALA A 28 -5.72 -5.45 -4.93
C ALA A 28 -6.33 -5.52 -3.52
N ALA A 29 -7.35 -6.37 -3.33
CA ALA A 29 -7.99 -6.55 -2.02
C ALA A 29 -7.05 -7.14 -0.94
N GLY A 30 -5.99 -7.85 -1.34
CA GLY A 30 -4.98 -8.41 -0.45
C GLY A 30 -3.76 -7.51 -0.21
N MET A 31 -3.61 -6.40 -0.94
CA MET A 31 -2.44 -5.54 -0.83
C MET A 31 -2.38 -4.79 0.50
N LEU A 32 -3.50 -4.32 1.04
CA LEU A 32 -3.51 -3.63 2.34
C LEU A 32 -3.10 -4.56 3.50
N PRO A 33 -3.66 -5.79 3.63
CA PRO A 33 -3.17 -6.75 4.61
C PRO A 33 -1.66 -7.05 4.46
N ALA A 34 -1.19 -7.32 3.24
CA ALA A 34 0.22 -7.60 3.00
C ALA A 34 1.13 -6.39 3.34
N TYR A 35 0.69 -5.17 3.01
CA TYR A 35 1.40 -3.95 3.36
C TYR A 35 1.53 -3.75 4.87
N ALA A 36 0.46 -4.02 5.62
CA ALA A 36 0.39 -3.84 7.07
C ALA A 36 1.35 -4.77 7.85
N GLU A 37 1.81 -5.86 7.23
CA GLU A 37 2.86 -6.73 7.80
C GLU A 37 4.24 -6.06 7.80
N MET A 38 4.48 -5.09 6.90
CA MET A 38 5.75 -4.39 6.76
C MET A 38 5.74 -2.99 7.39
N PHE A 39 4.67 -2.22 7.17
CA PHE A 39 4.58 -0.82 7.58
C PHE A 39 3.32 -0.56 8.41
N LYS A 40 3.46 0.33 9.40
CA LYS A 40 2.36 0.69 10.31
C LYS A 40 1.58 1.94 9.88
N ALA A 41 2.01 2.59 8.80
CA ALA A 41 1.40 3.78 8.26
C ALA A 41 1.51 3.79 6.72
N THR A 42 0.58 4.48 6.07
CA THR A 42 0.64 4.87 4.66
C THR A 42 -0.08 6.20 4.55
N GLU A 43 0.41 7.07 3.69
CA GLU A 43 -0.34 8.26 3.27
C GLU A 43 -1.30 7.85 2.14
N LEU A 44 -2.50 8.42 2.13
CA LEU A 44 -3.50 8.19 1.08
C LEU A 44 -3.73 9.49 0.34
N ASN A 45 -3.40 9.48 -0.95
CA ASN A 45 -3.67 10.59 -1.86
C ASN A 45 -4.88 10.20 -2.73
N TYR A 46 -6.09 10.42 -2.22
CA TYR A 46 -7.32 10.24 -2.99
C TYR A 46 -7.52 11.44 -3.92
N THR A 47 -7.12 11.30 -5.18
CA THR A 47 -7.65 12.13 -6.25
C THR A 47 -8.97 11.50 -6.70
N TRP A 48 -10.10 12.13 -6.42
CA TRP A 48 -11.42 11.69 -6.88
C TRP A 48 -11.42 11.65 -8.43
N TYR A 49 -11.07 10.50 -9.03
CA TYR A 49 -11.28 10.26 -10.45
C TYR A 49 -12.74 9.79 -10.63
N GLN A 50 -13.70 10.71 -10.48
CA GLN A 50 -14.84 10.65 -11.40
C GLN A 50 -14.35 11.31 -12.70
N MET A 51 -14.04 10.49 -13.71
CA MET A 51 -14.09 11.00 -15.08
C MET A 51 -15.55 11.37 -15.38
N PRO A 52 -15.85 12.56 -15.92
CA PRO A 52 -17.18 12.86 -16.46
C PRO A 52 -17.53 11.93 -17.63
#